data_AF-A0A0Q4V503-F1
#
_entry.id   AF-A0A0Q4V503-F1
#
_cell.length_a   1.000
_cell.length_b   1.000
_cell.length_c   1.000
_cell.angle_alpha   90.00
_cell.angle_beta   90.00
_cell.angle_gamma   90.00
#
_symmetry.space_group_name_H-M   'P 1'
#
loop_
_entity.id
_entity.type
_entity.pdbx_description
1 polymer ?
#
loop_
_entity_poly.entity_id
_entity_poly.type
_entity_poly.pdbx_seq_one_letter_code
_entity_poly.pdbx_strand_id
1 'polypeptide(L)' 'MRWRAGYEQDDGDAPAYALIEAATRDEAFERLREVVGSATPVVFMVPDEQVADVLQGETYEHFLHDPGSDRDPTA' A
#
# COMPACT_ATOMS: atom_id res chain seq x y z
N MET A 1 -5.08 16.41 -3.34
CA MET A 1 -5.36 15.05 -3.84
C MET A 1 -5.33 14.15 -2.62
N ARG A 2 -6.19 13.12 -2.58
CA ARG A 2 -6.28 12.23 -1.42
C ARG A 2 -5.50 10.95 -1.65
N TRP A 3 -4.69 10.61 -0.66
CA TRP A 3 -3.89 9.39 -0.61
C TRP A 3 -4.43 8.47 0.48
N ARG A 4 -4.56 7.18 0.16
CA ARG A 4 -4.81 6.14 1.14
C ARG A 4 -3.51 5.44 1.50
N ALA A 5 -3.23 5.35 2.78
CA ALA A 5 -2.09 4.64 3.31
C ALA A 5 -2.55 3.46 4.19
N GLY A 6 -1.88 2.32 4.04
CA GLY A 6 -1.93 1.22 5.00
C GLY A 6 -0.63 1.19 5.79
N TYR A 7 -0.71 1.03 7.11
CA TYR A 7 0.45 0.95 8.00
C TYR A 7 0.22 -0.09 9.10
N GLU A 8 1.30 -0.67 9.59
CA GLU A 8 1.23 -1.62 10.70
C GLU A 8 0.99 -0.90 12.02
N GLN A 9 0.20 -1.52 12.90
CA GLN A 9 0.05 -1.05 14.28
C GLN A 9 0.71 -2.07 15.20
N ASP A 10 1.43 -1.57 16.21
CA ASP A 10 2.19 -2.41 17.14
C ASP A 10 1.31 -3.45 17.87
N ASP A 11 0.01 -3.18 18.05
CA ASP A 11 -0.93 -3.98 18.83
C ASP A 11 -2.09 -4.60 18.02
N GLY A 12 -2.00 -4.67 16.68
CA GLY A 12 -3.11 -5.10 15.82
C GLY A 12 -2.82 -6.28 14.89
N ASP A 13 -3.77 -7.23 14.81
CA ASP A 13 -3.75 -8.33 13.81
C ASP A 13 -4.01 -7.86 12.36
N ALA A 14 -4.41 -6.60 12.17
CA ALA A 14 -4.72 -6.03 10.87
C ALA A 14 -4.05 -4.65 10.68
N PRO A 15 -3.62 -4.31 9.45
CA PRO A 15 -3.09 -2.99 9.16
C PRO A 15 -4.18 -1.92 9.37
N ALA A 16 -3.76 -0.77 9.89
CA ALA A 16 -4.60 0.41 9.96
C ALA A 16 -4.51 1.26 8.71
N TYR A 17 -5.51 2.10 8.51
CA TYR A 17 -5.64 2.91 7.31
C TYR A 17 -5.76 4.40 7.65
N ALA A 18 -5.11 5.24 6.85
CA ALA A 18 -5.21 6.70 6.93
C ALA A 18 -5.53 7.30 5.55
N LEU A 19 -6.30 8.39 5.56
CA LEU A 19 -6.55 9.23 4.39
C LEU A 19 -5.82 10.56 4.57
N ILE A 20 -5.01 10.93 3.58
CA ILE A 20 -4.07 12.05 3.68
C ILE A 20 -4.27 12.94 2.47
N GLU A 21 -4.57 14.21 2.70
CA GLU A 21 -4.58 15.21 1.63
C GLU A 21 -3.13 15.69 1.40
N ALA A 22 -2.64 15.59 0.17
CA ALA A 22 -1.33 16.06 -0.25
C ALA A 22 -1.31 16.31 -1.77
N ALA A 23 -0.31 17.04 -2.26
CA ALA A 23 -0.08 17.21 -3.70
C ALA A 23 0.68 16.01 -4.29
N THR A 24 1.60 15.42 -3.53
CA THR A 24 2.46 14.31 -3.98
C THR A 24 2.43 13.13 -3.00
N ARG A 25 2.91 11.98 -3.47
CA ARG A 25 3.08 10.77 -2.65
C ARG A 25 4.05 11.01 -1.51
N ASP A 26 5.19 11.64 -1.79
CA ASP A 26 6.24 11.83 -0.79
C ASP A 26 5.78 12.78 0.32
N GLU A 27 5.05 13.85 -0.03
CA GLU A 27 4.42 14.74 0.95
C GLU A 27 3.38 14.00 1.80
N ALA A 28 2.56 13.13 1.20
CA ALA A 28 1.61 12.30 1.96
C ALA A 28 2.35 11.34 2.90
N PHE A 29 3.48 10.78 2.48
CA PHE A 29 4.31 9.87 3.26
C PHE A 29 4.97 10.57 4.45
N GLU A 30 5.52 11.77 4.26
CA GLU A 30 6.07 12.58 5.34
C GLU A 30 5.00 12.93 6.38
N ARG A 31 3.82 13.40 5.92
CA ARG A 31 2.67 13.70 6.80
C ARG A 31 2.17 12.48 7.58
N LEU A 32 2.17 11.30 6.97
CA LEU A 32 1.84 10.06 7.68
C LEU A 32 2.82 9.83 8.83
N ARG A 33 4.12 9.94 8.55
CA ARG A 33 5.18 9.69 9.53
C ARG A 33 5.19 10.67 10.70
N GLU A 34 4.72 11.90 10.51
CA GLU A 34 4.51 12.85 11.60
C GLU A 34 3.47 12.35 12.62
N VAL A 35 2.50 11.55 12.18
CA VAL A 35 1.41 11.03 13.02
C VAL A 35 1.74 9.67 13.60
N VAL A 36 2.17 8.72 12.76
CA VAL A 36 2.38 7.33 13.17
C VAL A 36 3.80 7.05 13.66
N GLY A 37 4.72 8.01 13.51
CA GLY A 37 6.13 7.86 13.84
C GLY A 37 6.96 7.27 12.70
N SER A 38 8.25 7.60 12.67
CA SER A 38 9.17 7.19 11.60
C SER A 38 9.53 5.71 11.60
N ALA A 39 9.36 5.03 12.73
CA ALA A 39 9.65 3.62 12.90
C ALA A 39 8.52 2.71 12.39
N THR A 40 7.32 3.26 12.23
CA THR A 40 6.12 2.49 11.87
C THR A 40 6.18 2.05 10.40
N PRO A 41 6.09 0.74 10.12
CA PRO A 41 6.08 0.23 8.75
C PRO A 41 4.85 0.72 7.98
N VAL A 42 5.09 1.25 6.78
CA VAL A 42 4.03 1.63 5.83
C VAL A 42 3.93 0.54 4.78
N VAL A 43 2.78 -0.14 4.75
CA VAL A 43 2.51 -1.28 3.88
C VAL A 43 2.26 -0.83 2.45
N PHE A 44 1.44 0.21 2.27
CA PHE A 44 1.17 0.79 0.95
C PHE A 44 0.78 2.26 1.05
N MET A 45 0.91 2.96 -0.08
CA MET A 45 0.39 4.31 -0.27
C MET A 45 -0.01 4.51 -1.72
N VAL A 46 -1.30 4.76 -1.95
CA VAL A 46 -1.89 4.88 -3.29
C VAL A 46 -2.88 6.04 -3.34
N PRO A 47 -3.18 6.61 -4.51
CA PRO A 47 -4.29 7.56 -4.65
C PRO A 47 -5.60 6.90 -4.19
N ASP A 48 -6.40 7.59 -3.38
CA ASP A 48 -7.62 7.02 -2.78
C ASP A 48 -8.63 6.56 -3.85
N GLU A 49 -8.65 7.24 -5.00
CA GLU A 49 -9.51 6.89 -6.15
C GLU A 49 -9.11 5.57 -6.84
N GLN A 50 -7.86 5.13 -6.70
CA GLN A 50 -7.33 3.90 -7.32
C GLN A 50 -7.40 2.69 -6.36
N VAL A 51 -7.87 2.88 -5.14
CA VAL A 51 -7.90 1.81 -4.12
C VAL A 51 -8.76 0.64 -4.56
N ALA A 52 -9.88 0.89 -5.24
CA ALA A 52 -10.75 -0.18 -5.72
C ALA A 52 -10.01 -1.11 -6.71
N ASP A 53 -9.19 -0.54 -7.59
CA ASP A 53 -8.45 -1.29 -8.60
C ASP A 53 -7.28 -2.07 -7.98
N VAL A 54 -6.63 -1.50 -6.95
CA VAL A 54 -5.52 -2.14 -6.23
C VAL A 54 -6.01 -3.27 -5.32
N LEU A 55 -7.22 -3.14 -4.73
CA LEU A 55 -7.81 -4.15 -3.85
C LEU A 55 -8.56 -5.26 -4.60
N GLN A 56 -8.77 -5.13 -5.91
CA GLN A 56 -9.25 -6.21 -6.79
C GLN A 56 -8.18 -7.28 -7.07
N GLY A 57 -7.12 -7.34 -6.24
CA GLY A 57 -5.92 -8.13 -6.47
C GLY A 57 -6.17 -9.55 -6.95
N GLU A 58 -5.21 -10.05 -7.74
CA GLU A 58 -5.28 -11.40 -8.29
C GLU A 58 -5.30 -12.44 -7.16
N THR A 59 -6.11 -13.49 -7.33
CA THR A 59 -6.12 -14.57 -6.35
C THR A 59 -4.77 -15.29 -6.38
N TYR A 60 -4.36 -15.86 -5.26
CA TYR A 60 -3.15 -16.68 -5.19
C TYR A 60 -3.16 -17.80 -6.24
N GLU A 61 -4.32 -18.38 -6.51
CA GLU A 61 -4.52 -19.38 -7.56
C GLU A 61 -4.28 -18.81 -8.96
N HIS A 62 -4.68 -17.56 -9.22
CA HIS A 62 -4.39 -16.89 -10.48
C HIS A 62 -2.89 -16.63 -10.66
N PHE A 63 -2.18 -16.24 -9.59
CA PHE A 63 -0.71 -16.11 -9.60
C PHE A 63 0.01 -17.43 -9.90
N LEU A 64 -0.49 -18.56 -9.41
CA LEU A 64 0.13 -19.87 -9.64
C LEU A 64 -0.16 -20.46 -11.03
N HIS A 65 -1.24 -20.01 -11.67
CA HIS A 65 -1.74 -20.59 -12.90
C HIS A 65 -1.64 -19.65 -14.10
N ASP A 66 -1.00 -18.49 -13.97
CA ASP A 66 -0.63 -17.65 -15.11
C ASP A 66 0.69 -18.14 -15.75
N PRO A 67 0.65 -18.84 -16.90
CA PRO A 67 1.87 -19.26 -17.62
C PRO A 67 2.59 -18.10 -18.31
N GLY A 68 2.11 -16.85 -18.19
CA GLY A 68 2.69 -15.65 -18.81
C GLY A 68 3.71 -14.90 -17.97
N SER A 69 3.89 -15.23 -16.68
CA SER A 69 4.97 -14.66 -15.87
C SER A 69 6.28 -15.38 -16.14
N ASP A 70 6.90 -15.06 -17.28
CA ASP A 70 8.34 -15.17 -17.51
C ASP A 70 9.09 -14.12 -16.64
N ARG A 71 8.71 -14.03 -15.35
CA ARG A 71 9.45 -13.31 -14.32
C ARG A 71 10.53 -14.26 -13.85
N ASP A 72 11.56 -14.41 -14.67
CA ASP A 72 12.85 -14.92 -14.22
C ASP A 72 13.30 -14.03 -13.04
N PRO A 73 13.40 -14.53 -11.80
CA PRO A 73 13.90 -13.74 -10.67
C PRO A 73 15.44 -13.54 -10.73
N THR A 74 16.09 -13.93 -11.83
CA THR A 74 17.56 -13.94 -11.99
C THR A 74 18.08 -13.26 -13.27
N ALA A 75 17.26 -12.60 -14.08
CA ALA A 75 17.70 -11.91 -15.32
C ALA A 75 17.93 -10.40 -15.14
#